data_AF-A0A8H6D2C0-F1
#
_entry.id   AF-A0A8H6D2C0-F1
#
_cell.length_a   1.000
_cell.length_b   1.000
_cell.length_c   1.000
_cell.angle_alpha   90.00
_cell.angle_beta   90.00
_cell.angle_gamma   90.00
#
_symmetry.space_group_name_H-M   'P 1'
#
loop_
_entity.id
_entity.type
_entity.pdbx_description
1 polymer ?
#
loop_
_entity_poly.entity_id
_entity_poly.type
_entity_poly.pdbx_seq_one_letter_code
_entity_poly.pdbx_strand_id
1 'polypeptide(L)'
;MNPEESSSSIEISADRGFNQEFTPEQGAGIMAELCAGKAQRQVAANFNTNQPTISKIKKRWETHQNLRPQQRKGRPKKLTALQILRIDSYISRHRNLTWNDVLIELELKRLNSHSTTPSSQPLATGMKGKEKN
;
A
#
# COMPACT_ATOMS: atom_id res chain seq x y z
N MET A 1 0.57 -52.71 12.41
CA MET A 1 -0.30 -51.85 11.58
C MET A 1 -0.29 -50.48 12.25
N ASN A 2 0.53 -49.56 11.75
CA ASN A 2 0.69 -48.22 12.33
C ASN A 2 -0.33 -47.24 11.71
N PRO A 3 -0.92 -46.34 12.50
CA PRO A 3 -1.86 -45.34 12.03
C PRO A 3 -1.10 -44.06 11.65
N GLU A 4 -0.52 -43.99 10.46
CA GLU A 4 0.36 -42.85 10.07
C GLU A 4 -0.02 -42.16 8.74
N GLU A 5 -1.22 -42.38 8.22
CA GLU A 5 -1.58 -41.85 6.88
C GLU A 5 -3.04 -41.36 6.85
N SER A 6 -3.43 -40.41 7.71
CA SER A 6 -4.71 -39.69 7.52
C SER A 6 -4.84 -38.37 8.29
N SER A 7 -3.76 -37.60 8.49
CA SER A 7 -3.86 -36.27 9.12
C SER A 7 -3.82 -35.10 8.13
N SER A 8 -3.40 -35.32 6.88
CA SER A 8 -3.20 -34.22 5.92
C SER A 8 -4.48 -33.72 5.24
N SER A 9 -5.52 -34.55 5.14
CA SER A 9 -6.77 -34.16 4.47
C SER A 9 -7.75 -33.38 5.36
N ILE A 10 -7.59 -33.43 6.68
CA ILE A 10 -8.53 -32.83 7.64
C ILE A 10 -8.15 -31.36 7.96
N GLU A 11 -6.86 -31.03 8.04
CA GLU A 11 -6.39 -29.67 8.36
C GLU A 11 -6.70 -28.64 7.26
N ILE A 12 -6.82 -29.09 6.00
CA ILE A 12 -7.06 -28.19 4.85
C ILE A 12 -8.53 -27.70 4.81
N SER A 13 -9.46 -28.40 5.46
CA SER A 13 -10.89 -28.29 5.17
C SER A 13 -11.74 -27.56 6.22
N ALA A 14 -11.37 -27.56 7.52
CA ALA A 14 -12.44 -27.45 8.53
C ALA A 14 -12.41 -26.29 9.55
N ASP A 15 -11.26 -25.80 10.01
CA ASP A 15 -11.25 -24.91 11.20
C ASP A 15 -11.02 -23.42 10.87
N ARG A 16 -11.98 -22.83 10.15
CA ARG A 16 -11.99 -21.37 9.90
C ARG A 16 -12.73 -20.64 11.02
N GLY A 17 -12.01 -19.82 11.78
CA GLY A 17 -12.61 -18.83 12.68
C GLY A 17 -13.36 -17.71 11.95
N PHE A 18 -14.31 -17.07 12.62
CA PHE A 18 -15.03 -15.91 12.07
C PHE A 18 -14.03 -14.80 11.67
N ASN A 19 -14.19 -14.22 10.47
CA ASN A 19 -13.28 -13.23 9.86
C ASN A 19 -11.83 -13.67 9.58
N GLN A 20 -11.50 -14.95 9.74
CA GLN A 20 -10.20 -15.49 9.36
C GLN A 20 -10.08 -15.61 7.84
N GLU A 21 -8.93 -15.23 7.32
CA GLU A 21 -8.59 -15.34 5.90
C GLU A 21 -8.12 -16.77 5.58
N PHE A 22 -8.36 -17.22 4.34
CA PHE A 22 -7.88 -18.54 3.90
C PHE A 22 -6.36 -18.57 3.89
N THR A 23 -5.79 -19.68 4.37
CA THR A 23 -4.37 -19.91 4.19
C THR A 23 -4.07 -20.20 2.71
N PRO A 24 -2.83 -19.98 2.25
CA PRO A 24 -2.43 -20.31 0.89
C PRO A 24 -2.66 -21.79 0.54
N GLU A 25 -2.48 -22.71 1.51
CA GLU A 25 -2.69 -24.14 1.32
C GLU A 25 -4.17 -24.45 1.07
N GLN A 26 -5.07 -23.86 1.86
CA GLN A 26 -6.52 -24.00 1.67
C GLN A 26 -6.96 -23.42 0.32
N GLY A 27 -6.42 -22.26 -0.05
CA GLY A 27 -6.64 -21.66 -1.37
C GLY A 27 -6.19 -22.58 -2.51
N ALA A 28 -5.05 -23.25 -2.35
CA ALA A 28 -4.53 -24.19 -3.35
C ALA A 28 -5.43 -25.43 -3.46
N GLY A 29 -5.90 -25.96 -2.33
CA GLY A 29 -6.88 -27.05 -2.31
C GLY A 29 -8.19 -26.69 -3.03
N ILE A 30 -8.73 -25.49 -2.75
CA ILE A 30 -9.93 -24.97 -3.44
C ILE A 30 -9.71 -24.91 -4.95
N MET A 31 -8.56 -24.37 -5.39
CA MET A 31 -8.26 -24.28 -6.81
C MET A 31 -8.06 -25.64 -7.46
N ALA A 32 -7.42 -26.60 -6.78
CA ALA A 32 -7.27 -27.96 -7.27
C ALA A 32 -8.62 -28.63 -7.50
N GLU A 33 -9.58 -28.49 -6.58
CA GLU A 33 -10.94 -29.01 -6.74
C GLU A 33 -11.70 -28.36 -7.91
N LEU A 34 -11.53 -27.04 -8.09
CA LEU A 34 -12.14 -26.32 -9.21
C LEU A 34 -11.51 -26.71 -10.55
N CYS A 35 -10.20 -26.90 -10.60
CA CYS A 35 -9.47 -27.37 -11.79
C CYS A 35 -9.86 -28.81 -12.15
N ALA A 36 -10.19 -29.64 -11.16
CA ALA A 36 -10.76 -30.97 -11.39
C ALA A 36 -12.22 -30.93 -11.89
N GLY A 37 -12.81 -29.74 -12.10
CA GLY A 37 -14.15 -29.58 -12.65
C GLY A 37 -15.28 -29.67 -11.64
N LYS A 38 -15.00 -29.69 -10.33
CA LYS A 38 -16.05 -29.71 -9.30
C LYS A 38 -16.84 -28.40 -9.31
N ALA A 39 -18.14 -28.49 -9.08
CA ALA A 39 -19.00 -27.31 -9.00
C ALA A 39 -18.64 -26.45 -7.78
N GLN A 40 -18.67 -25.12 -7.93
CA GLN A 40 -18.30 -24.19 -6.84
C GLN A 40 -19.12 -24.39 -5.55
N ARG A 41 -20.39 -24.81 -5.69
CA ARG A 41 -21.26 -25.11 -4.53
C ARG A 41 -20.78 -26.34 -3.75
N GLN A 42 -20.27 -27.34 -4.45
CA GLN A 42 -19.72 -28.54 -3.83
C GLN A 42 -18.39 -28.23 -3.13
N VAL A 43 -17.51 -27.48 -3.79
CA VAL A 43 -16.24 -27.02 -3.18
C VAL A 43 -16.54 -26.15 -1.95
N ALA A 44 -17.54 -25.27 -2.01
CA ALA A 44 -17.93 -24.47 -0.84
C ALA A 44 -18.34 -25.32 0.36
N ALA A 45 -19.07 -26.43 0.13
CA ALA A 45 -19.44 -27.38 1.18
C ALA A 45 -18.21 -28.11 1.76
N ASN A 46 -17.28 -28.54 0.90
CA ASN A 46 -16.05 -29.22 1.31
C ASN A 46 -15.13 -28.36 2.19
N PHE A 47 -15.15 -27.04 1.99
CA PHE A 47 -14.33 -26.06 2.72
C PHE A 47 -15.13 -25.24 3.75
N ASN A 48 -16.32 -25.71 4.13
CA ASN A 48 -17.21 -25.07 5.12
C ASN A 48 -17.36 -23.55 4.92
N THR A 49 -17.63 -23.14 3.67
CA THR A 49 -17.68 -21.74 3.26
C THR A 49 -18.84 -21.47 2.30
N ASN A 50 -18.98 -20.22 1.91
CA ASN A 50 -20.02 -19.79 0.99
C ASN A 50 -19.51 -19.78 -0.46
N GLN A 51 -20.36 -20.12 -1.42
CA GLN A 51 -20.02 -20.10 -2.85
C GLN A 51 -19.45 -18.75 -3.35
N PRO A 52 -19.92 -17.57 -2.89
CA PRO A 52 -19.31 -16.29 -3.25
C PRO A 52 -17.84 -16.17 -2.84
N THR A 53 -17.45 -16.82 -1.74
CA THR A 53 -16.06 -16.85 -1.27
C THR A 53 -15.18 -17.64 -2.24
N ILE A 54 -15.65 -18.81 -2.68
CA ILE A 54 -14.97 -19.62 -3.71
C ILE A 54 -14.84 -18.84 -5.02
N SER A 55 -15.91 -18.14 -5.43
CA SER A 55 -15.89 -17.28 -6.62
C SER A 55 -14.84 -16.15 -6.52
N LYS A 56 -14.72 -15.50 -5.36
CA LYS A 56 -13.68 -14.48 -5.10
C LYS A 56 -12.26 -15.06 -5.15
N ILE A 57 -12.05 -16.26 -4.64
CA ILE A 57 -10.75 -16.95 -4.68
C ILE A 57 -10.38 -17.27 -6.13
N LYS A 58 -11.31 -17.86 -6.89
CA LYS A 58 -11.13 -18.15 -8.32
C LYS A 58 -10.78 -16.88 -9.11
N LYS A 59 -11.56 -15.81 -8.95
CA LYS A 59 -11.32 -14.54 -9.63
C LYS A 59 -9.95 -13.94 -9.28
N ARG A 60 -9.55 -14.03 -8.01
CA ARG A 60 -8.22 -13.57 -7.55
C ARG A 60 -7.10 -14.37 -8.22
N TRP A 61 -7.25 -15.69 -8.30
CA TRP A 61 -6.30 -16.55 -9.00
C TRP A 61 -6.19 -16.18 -10.49
N GLU A 62 -7.32 -16.05 -11.18
CA GLU A 62 -7.35 -15.69 -12.60
C GLU A 62 -6.71 -14.32 -12.87
N THR A 63 -6.92 -13.34 -11.98
CA THR A 63 -6.45 -11.96 -12.18
C THR A 63 -5.00 -11.74 -11.74
N HIS A 64 -4.59 -12.35 -10.63
CA HIS A 64 -3.33 -12.04 -9.97
C HIS A 64 -2.37 -13.24 -9.89
N GLN A 65 -2.80 -14.43 -10.31
CA GLN A 65 -2.06 -15.69 -10.18
C GLN A 65 -1.52 -15.89 -8.75
N ASN A 66 -2.31 -15.47 -7.77
CA ASN A 66 -1.91 -15.44 -6.38
C ASN A 66 -3.10 -15.77 -5.47
N LEU A 67 -2.87 -16.68 -4.53
CA LEU A 67 -3.87 -17.14 -3.54
C LEU A 67 -3.68 -16.47 -2.18
N ARG A 68 -2.62 -15.68 -2.01
CA ARG A 68 -2.37 -14.96 -0.76
C ARG A 68 -3.44 -13.89 -0.54
N PRO A 69 -3.88 -13.71 0.71
CA PRO A 69 -4.74 -12.59 1.07
C PRO A 69 -4.04 -11.27 0.76
N GLN A 70 -4.83 -10.25 0.40
CA GLN A 70 -4.28 -8.93 0.14
C GLN A 70 -4.21 -8.20 1.47
N GLN A 71 -3.08 -7.53 1.74
CA GLN A 71 -2.97 -6.68 2.91
C GLN A 71 -4.09 -5.64 2.90
N ARG A 72 -4.85 -5.59 3.99
CA ARG A 72 -5.95 -4.62 4.14
C ARG A 72 -5.35 -3.22 4.12
N LYS A 73 -5.84 -2.39 3.21
CA LYS A 73 -5.39 -1.00 3.11
C LYS A 73 -5.95 -0.24 4.31
N GLY A 74 -5.06 0.14 5.23
CA GLY A 74 -5.37 1.14 6.25
C GLY A 74 -5.37 2.55 5.66
N ARG A 75 -5.65 3.54 6.52
CA ARG A 75 -5.50 4.96 6.15
C ARG A 75 -4.04 5.22 5.73
N PRO A 76 -3.78 5.89 4.59
CA PRO A 76 -2.43 6.26 4.21
C PRO A 76 -1.79 7.14 5.29
N LYS A 77 -0.47 6.97 5.48
CA LYS A 77 0.30 7.79 6.42
C LYS A 77 0.24 9.25 5.98
N LYS A 78 -0.03 10.17 6.92
CA LYS A 78 -0.06 11.62 6.65
C LYS A 78 1.31 12.18 6.28
N LEU A 79 2.38 11.56 6.79
CA LEU A 79 3.76 11.98 6.57
C LEU A 79 4.41 11.09 5.51
N THR A 80 5.21 11.72 4.63
CA THR A 80 6.08 11.00 3.71
C THR A 80 7.25 10.37 4.45
N ALA A 81 7.87 9.34 3.87
CA ALA A 81 9.05 8.70 4.45
C ALA A 81 10.19 9.70 4.71
N LEU A 82 10.40 10.66 3.80
CA LEU A 82 11.40 11.71 3.94
C LEU A 82 11.09 12.68 5.09
N GLN A 83 9.81 13.02 5.29
CA GLN A 83 9.39 13.85 6.41
C GLN A 83 9.64 13.16 7.75
N ILE A 84 9.36 11.85 7.84
CA ILE A 84 9.63 11.04 9.03
C ILE A 84 11.14 11.05 9.33
N LEU A 85 11.98 10.71 8.34
CA LEU A 85 13.44 10.69 8.51
C LEU A 85 14.00 12.05 8.94
N ARG A 86 13.44 13.15 8.41
CA ARG A 86 13.86 14.50 8.78
C ARG A 86 13.48 14.84 10.22
N ILE A 87 12.26 14.50 10.64
CA ILE A 87 11.80 14.66 12.03
C ILE A 87 12.72 13.88 12.97
N ASP A 88 12.97 12.61 12.66
CA ASP A 88 13.82 11.73 13.48
C ASP A 88 15.24 12.29 13.59
N SER A 89 15.82 12.75 12.47
CA SER A 89 17.14 13.39 12.45
C SER A 89 17.20 14.69 13.23
N TYR A 90 16.12 15.48 13.22
CA TYR A 90 16.04 16.75 13.93
C TYR A 90 15.92 16.52 15.44
N ILE A 91 15.03 15.63 15.87
CA ILE A 91 14.89 15.21 17.28
C ILE A 91 16.21 14.64 17.80
N SER A 92 16.89 13.79 17.03
CA SER A 92 18.14 13.17 17.45
C SER A 92 19.29 14.17 17.65
N ARG A 93 19.30 15.29 16.91
CA ARG A 93 20.33 16.33 17.01
C ARG A 93 20.11 17.30 18.15
N HIS A 94 18.89 17.41 18.66
CA HIS A 94 18.52 18.41 19.65
C HIS A 94 17.79 17.75 20.83
N ARG A 95 18.51 17.51 21.92
CA ARG A 95 18.01 16.79 23.11
C ARG A 95 16.89 17.51 23.87
N ASN A 96 16.75 18.82 23.70
CA ASN A 96 15.75 19.65 24.39
C ASN A 96 14.87 20.38 23.37
N LEU A 97 14.04 19.65 22.61
CA LEU A 97 13.06 20.22 21.69
C LEU A 97 11.65 20.04 22.20
N THR A 98 10.82 21.04 21.96
CA THR A 98 9.37 20.92 22.07
C THR A 98 8.75 20.60 20.70
N TRP A 99 7.52 20.10 20.69
CA TRP A 99 6.80 19.79 19.45
C TRP A 99 6.60 21.03 18.55
N ASN A 100 6.49 22.22 19.14
CA ASN A 100 6.38 23.48 18.40
C ASN A 100 7.66 23.80 17.61
N ASP A 101 8.83 23.50 18.16
CA ASP A 101 10.12 23.72 17.47
C ASP A 101 10.26 22.84 16.22
N VAL A 102 9.73 21.62 16.28
CA VAL A 102 9.68 20.69 15.14
C VAL A 102 8.74 21.23 14.06
N LEU A 103 7.56 21.73 14.44
CA LEU A 103 6.59 22.27 13.49
C LEU A 103 7.10 23.53 12.79
N ILE A 104 7.71 24.46 13.52
CA ILE A 104 8.28 25.71 12.97
C ILE A 104 9.39 25.41 11.95
N GLU A 105 10.29 24.46 12.24
CA GLU A 105 11.37 24.09 11.30
C GLU A 105 10.80 23.48 10.00
N LEU A 106 9.82 22.59 10.14
CA LEU A 106 9.20 21.94 8.99
C LEU A 106 8.42 22.93 8.10
N GLU A 107 7.87 23.98 8.69
CA GLU A 107 7.10 25.03 8.01
C GLU A 107 8.01 26.07 7.30
N LEU A 108 9.21 26.36 7.84
CA LEU A 108 10.15 27.34 7.27
C LEU A 108 10.81 26.94 5.94
N LYS A 109 10.63 25.71 5.43
CA LYS A 109 11.06 25.35 4.07
C LYS A 109 10.04 25.66 2.97
N ARG A 110 8.80 26.03 3.30
CA ARG A 110 7.78 26.34 2.28
C ARG A 110 7.90 27.78 1.73
N LEU A 111 8.54 28.69 2.46
CA LEU A 111 8.68 30.11 2.09
C LEU A 111 9.99 30.48 1.37
N ASN A 112 10.99 29.59 1.37
CA ASN A 112 12.30 29.87 0.74
C ASN A 112 12.44 29.34 -0.71
N SER A 113 11.38 28.81 -1.33
CA SER A 113 11.42 28.31 -2.71
C SER A 113 10.93 29.30 -3.78
N HIS A 114 10.59 30.55 -3.42
CA HIS A 114 10.06 31.55 -4.38
C HIS A 114 10.82 32.88 -4.44
N SER A 115 11.99 33.01 -3.81
CA SER A 115 12.89 34.18 -4.01
C SER A 115 14.05 33.82 -4.94
N THR A 116 13.76 33.67 -6.22
CA THR A 116 14.78 33.86 -7.26
C THR A 116 14.19 34.79 -8.30
N THR A 117 14.08 36.06 -7.93
CA THR A 117 13.91 37.16 -8.89
C THR A 117 15.28 37.44 -9.47
N PRO A 118 15.56 37.22 -10.77
CA PRO A 118 16.78 37.71 -11.37
C PRO A 118 16.70 39.23 -11.47
N SER A 119 17.45 39.89 -10.60
CA SER A 119 17.85 41.29 -10.72
C SER A 119 18.60 41.49 -12.03
N SER A 120 18.05 42.29 -12.94
CA SER A 120 18.78 42.89 -14.05
C SER A 120 18.13 44.23 -14.39
N GLN A 121 18.67 45.31 -13.82
CA GLN A 121 18.76 46.59 -14.53
C GLN A 121 20.23 46.81 -14.90
N PRO A 122 20.49 47.42 -16.06
CA PRO A 122 21.26 48.65 -15.96
C PRO A 122 20.71 49.82 -16.79
N LEU A 123 21.23 50.99 -16.39
CA LEU A 123 20.87 52.37 -16.70
C LEU A 123 20.90 52.78 -18.19
N ALA A 124 20.14 53.85 -18.43
CA ALA A 124 19.95 54.61 -19.66
C ALA A 124 21.23 55.21 -20.28
N THR A 125 21.23 55.39 -21.61
CA THR A 125 21.85 56.55 -22.29
C THR A 125 21.14 56.76 -23.64
N GLY A 126 20.60 57.96 -23.88
CA GLY A 126 19.71 58.26 -25.02
C GLY A 126 20.40 58.63 -26.34
N MET A 127 19.61 58.88 -27.39
CA MET A 127 19.88 59.87 -28.45
C MET A 127 18.63 60.12 -29.32
N LYS A 128 18.59 61.35 -29.87
CA LYS A 128 17.51 62.05 -30.61
C LYS A 128 17.30 61.56 -32.07
N GLY A 129 16.14 61.90 -32.64
CA GLY A 129 15.90 62.09 -34.09
C GLY A 129 14.53 61.54 -34.53
N LYS A 130 13.54 62.38 -34.86
CA LYS A 130 13.07 62.72 -36.25
C LYS A 130 12.98 61.48 -37.16
N GLU A 131 11.87 61.17 -37.81
CA GLU A 131 11.21 61.99 -38.84
C GLU A 131 9.86 61.39 -39.26
N LYS A 132 9.06 62.19 -39.94
CA LYS A 132 7.70 61.94 -40.41
C LYS A 132 7.69 61.03 -41.65
N ASN A 133 6.64 60.23 -41.80
CA ASN A 133 5.84 60.16 -43.04
C ASN A 133 4.47 59.56 -42.74
#